data_AF-A0A5F2B4G7-F1
#
_entry.id   AF-A0A5F2B4G7-F1
#
_cell.length_a   1.000
_cell.length_b   1.000
_cell.length_c   1.000
_cell.angle_alpha   90.00
_cell.angle_beta   90.00
_cell.angle_gamma   90.00
#
_symmetry.space_group_name_H-M   'P 1'
#
loop_
_entity.id
_entity.type
_entity.pdbx_description
1 polymer ?
#
loop_
_entity_poly.entity_id
_entity_poly.type
_entity_poly.pdbx_seq_one_letter_code
_entity_poly.pdbx_strand_id
1 'polypeptide(L)'
;MSTLILAKNEILPSRKPKKWQTLATREKNVKIMRWIRFREKNLRKKFPILNRQNLLGASITFGSAGMMIVTAGLYIAGIIPAWIAIVSNAIFASLLHEIEHDTIHNLYFKDDTKMQDLLFWTVWIFRGNTVSPWYRRMIHTLHHKVSGHKDDIEERLIGNGMKAGLVRFFAMIDGNVSAILNFRKLVKDAPKFKRKEIVSESWPWLVIYYTLWYNFLGLNLIHYGNLFLGSPVQLPYPELWESARMFLNTAAVVYMLPNWIRQSSIQIVSSNMHYYGDVKGIHEQTQVLNSWLLLPFHLFCFNFGSTHGIHHFVVNQPFYIRQMVAPFVHPAMKRYGIRFNDFDSMLRANRYNPETQQRAEQRIA
;
A
#
# COMPACT_ATOMS: atom_id res chain seq x y z
N MET A 1 -16.25 25.95 36.57
CA MET A 1 -15.64 24.61 36.31
C MET A 1 -14.17 24.66 35.89
N SER A 2 -13.60 25.81 35.50
CA SER A 2 -12.23 25.93 35.00
C SER A 2 -11.14 25.93 36.10
N THR A 3 -11.38 26.56 37.24
CA THR A 3 -10.40 26.72 38.32
C THR A 3 -10.16 25.46 39.17
N LEU A 4 -11.16 24.59 39.33
CA LEU A 4 -11.04 23.33 40.08
C LEU A 4 -10.24 22.24 39.36
N ILE A 5 -10.15 22.29 38.02
CA ILE A 5 -9.36 21.34 37.22
C ILE A 5 -7.88 21.74 37.24
N LEU A 6 -7.58 23.04 37.19
CA LEU A 6 -6.22 23.58 37.33
C LEU A 6 -5.61 23.25 38.69
N ALA A 7 -6.35 23.47 39.78
CA ALA A 7 -5.88 23.18 41.13
C ALA A 7 -5.62 21.67 41.37
N LYS A 8 -6.39 20.77 40.72
CA LYS A 8 -6.21 19.32 40.90
C LYS A 8 -4.93 18.78 40.26
N ASN A 9 -4.42 19.46 39.22
CA ASN A 9 -3.20 19.08 38.52
C ASN A 9 -1.93 19.64 39.20
N GLU A 10 -2.03 20.70 40.01
CA GLU A 10 -0.89 21.25 40.77
C GLU A 10 -0.60 20.48 42.07
N ILE A 11 -1.58 19.73 42.60
CA ILE A 11 -1.48 19.08 43.92
C ILE A 11 -1.01 17.61 43.85
N LEU A 12 -1.07 16.97 42.68
CA LEU A 12 -0.57 15.61 42.51
C LEU A 12 0.87 15.65 41.97
N PRO A 13 1.87 15.09 42.67
CA PRO A 13 3.23 15.01 42.15
C PRO A 13 3.20 14.28 40.81
N SER A 14 3.81 14.89 39.78
CA SER A 14 3.88 14.30 38.45
C SER A 14 4.40 12.87 38.58
N ARG A 15 3.59 11.92 38.10
CA ARG A 15 3.87 10.49 38.27
C ARG A 15 5.24 10.23 37.65
N LYS A 16 6.20 9.69 38.43
CA LYS A 16 7.55 9.39 37.93
C LYS A 16 7.43 8.65 36.59
N PRO A 17 8.13 9.11 35.53
CA PRO A 17 8.01 8.51 34.22
C PRO A 17 8.37 7.03 34.31
N LYS A 18 7.55 6.17 33.69
CA LYS A 18 7.83 4.74 33.63
C LYS A 18 9.17 4.55 32.91
N LYS A 19 9.97 3.57 33.33
CA LYS A 19 11.32 3.30 32.80
C LYS A 19 11.41 3.24 31.26
N TRP A 20 10.34 2.84 30.57
CA TRP A 20 10.31 2.79 29.10
C TRP A 20 10.15 4.15 28.42
N GLN A 21 9.62 5.16 29.12
CA GLN A 21 9.44 6.51 28.60
C GLN A 21 10.78 7.24 28.45
N THR A 22 11.72 6.97 29.36
CA THR A 22 13.06 7.58 29.43
C THR A 22 14.10 6.89 28.56
N LEU A 23 13.75 5.80 27.86
CA LEU A 23 14.68 5.11 26.96
C LEU A 23 15.03 5.98 25.77
N ALA A 24 16.28 5.89 25.31
CA ALA A 24 16.68 6.50 24.06
C ALA A 24 15.92 5.86 22.87
N THR A 25 15.65 6.62 21.80
CA THR A 25 14.90 6.15 20.63
C THR A 25 15.48 4.87 20.02
N ARG A 26 16.82 4.74 19.98
CA ARG A 26 17.49 3.52 19.52
C ARG A 26 17.13 2.30 20.38
N GLU A 27 17.08 2.46 21.70
CA GLU A 27 16.71 1.37 22.62
C GLU A 27 15.24 1.00 22.48
N LYS A 28 14.36 2.00 22.33
CA LYS A 28 12.93 1.80 22.02
C LYS A 28 12.76 0.93 20.76
N ASN A 29 13.48 1.26 19.68
CA ASN A 29 13.46 0.49 18.43
C ASN A 29 13.95 -0.95 18.63
N VAL A 30 15.05 -1.15 19.36
CA VAL A 30 15.57 -2.49 19.67
C VAL A 30 14.55 -3.32 20.46
N LYS A 31 13.83 -2.71 21.40
CA LYS A 31 12.77 -3.40 22.16
C LYS A 31 11.59 -3.79 21.26
N ILE A 32 11.16 -2.92 20.34
CA ILE A 32 10.12 -3.23 19.34
C ILE A 32 10.57 -4.43 18.49
N MET A 33 11.77 -4.39 17.90
CA MET A 33 12.31 -5.47 17.07
C MET A 33 12.40 -6.81 17.81
N ARG A 34 12.87 -6.79 19.06
CA ARG A 34 12.92 -8.01 19.90
C ARG A 34 11.53 -8.57 20.16
N TRP A 35 10.55 -7.70 20.40
CA TRP A 35 9.18 -8.13 20.64
C TRP A 35 8.56 -8.76 19.40
N ILE A 36 8.74 -8.16 18.22
CA ILE A 36 8.29 -8.72 16.93
C ILE A 36 8.88 -10.12 16.72
N ARG A 37 10.21 -10.26 16.83
CA ARG A 37 10.91 -11.54 16.63
C ARG A 37 10.51 -12.60 17.66
N PHE A 38 10.29 -12.20 18.92
CA PHE A 38 9.81 -13.10 19.96
C PHE A 38 8.41 -13.65 19.63
N ARG A 39 7.48 -12.78 19.20
CA ARG A 39 6.13 -13.20 18.83
C ARG A 39 6.13 -14.09 17.59
N GLU A 40 6.93 -13.77 16.59
CA GLU A 40 7.12 -14.64 15.42
C GLU A 40 7.66 -16.02 15.79
N LYS A 41 8.72 -16.09 16.60
CA LYS A 41 9.29 -17.37 17.05
C LYS A 41 8.24 -18.24 17.76
N ASN A 42 7.44 -17.64 18.64
CA ASN A 42 6.37 -18.36 19.34
C ASN A 42 5.28 -18.83 18.38
N LEU A 43 4.94 -18.01 17.38
CA LEU A 43 3.93 -18.35 16.37
C LEU A 43 4.37 -19.53 15.50
N ARG A 44 5.63 -19.51 15.02
CA ARG A 44 6.23 -20.59 14.23
C ARG A 44 6.39 -21.89 15.00
N LYS A 45 6.62 -21.81 16.32
CA LYS A 45 6.59 -22.98 17.22
C LYS A 45 5.18 -23.56 17.36
N LYS A 46 4.18 -22.69 17.50
CA LYS A 46 2.77 -23.11 17.65
C LYS A 46 2.17 -23.65 16.35
N PHE A 47 2.53 -23.08 15.20
CA PHE A 47 2.01 -23.46 13.88
C PHE A 47 3.16 -23.83 12.94
N PRO A 48 3.60 -25.10 12.92
CA PRO A 48 4.77 -25.52 12.13
C PRO A 48 4.66 -25.29 10.63
N ILE A 49 3.44 -25.22 10.07
CA ILE A 49 3.17 -24.87 8.67
C ILE A 49 3.84 -23.54 8.28
N LEU A 50 3.94 -22.58 9.21
CA LEU A 50 4.54 -21.26 8.95
C LEU A 50 6.03 -21.36 8.61
N ASN A 51 6.71 -22.46 9.00
CA ASN A 51 8.10 -22.71 8.62
C ASN A 51 8.24 -23.14 7.14
N ARG A 52 7.16 -23.52 6.47
CA ARG A 52 7.14 -23.86 5.04
C ARG A 52 6.92 -22.61 4.18
N GLN A 53 7.78 -21.60 4.37
CA GLN A 53 7.62 -20.26 3.80
C GLN A 53 7.53 -20.27 2.27
N ASN A 54 8.40 -21.01 1.58
CA ASN A 54 8.38 -21.14 0.11
C ASN A 54 7.07 -21.78 -0.40
N LEU A 55 6.60 -22.84 0.27
CA LEU A 55 5.34 -23.49 -0.07
C LEU A 55 4.17 -22.53 0.09
N LEU A 56 4.12 -21.79 1.20
CA LEU A 56 3.07 -20.78 1.44
C LEU A 56 3.12 -19.67 0.39
N GLY A 57 4.31 -19.15 0.08
CA GLY A 57 4.51 -18.13 -0.95
C GLY A 57 4.01 -18.57 -2.33
N ALA A 58 4.41 -19.76 -2.78
CA ALA A 58 3.94 -20.33 -4.03
C ALA A 58 2.42 -20.61 -4.02
N SER A 59 1.90 -21.19 -2.93
CA SER A 59 0.47 -21.53 -2.82
C SER A 59 -0.40 -20.28 -2.87
N ILE A 60 0.00 -19.20 -2.19
CA ILE A 60 -0.74 -17.93 -2.22
C ILE A 60 -0.65 -17.30 -3.62
N THR A 61 0.51 -17.36 -4.27
CA THR A 61 0.70 -16.80 -5.63
C THR A 61 -0.18 -17.50 -6.65
N PHE A 62 0.02 -18.80 -6.83
CA PHE A 62 -0.69 -19.57 -7.85
C PHE A 62 -2.15 -19.78 -7.50
N GLY A 63 -2.47 -19.92 -6.21
CA GLY A 63 -3.84 -19.96 -5.73
C GLY A 63 -4.59 -18.66 -6.02
N SER A 64 -4.00 -17.49 -5.72
CA SER A 64 -4.65 -16.21 -6.01
C SER A 64 -4.79 -15.97 -7.51
N ALA A 65 -3.76 -16.26 -8.30
CA ALA A 65 -3.83 -16.15 -9.76
C ALA A 65 -4.90 -17.08 -10.36
N GLY A 66 -4.95 -18.34 -9.93
CA GLY A 66 -5.96 -19.30 -10.35
C GLY A 66 -7.38 -18.85 -9.97
N MET A 67 -7.57 -18.34 -8.75
CA MET A 67 -8.85 -17.82 -8.31
C MET A 67 -9.29 -16.56 -9.07
N MET A 68 -8.36 -15.72 -9.52
CA MET A 68 -8.68 -14.59 -10.41
C MET A 68 -9.20 -15.07 -11.77
N ILE A 69 -8.59 -16.12 -12.34
CA ILE A 69 -9.05 -16.73 -13.61
C ILE A 69 -10.42 -17.37 -13.43
N VAL A 70 -10.61 -18.16 -12.37
CA VAL A 70 -11.91 -18.80 -12.07
C VAL A 70 -13.01 -17.76 -11.90
N THR A 71 -12.75 -16.71 -11.11
CA THR A 71 -13.71 -15.62 -10.89
C THR A 71 -14.06 -14.90 -12.19
N ALA A 72 -13.05 -14.63 -13.04
CA ALA A 72 -13.28 -14.05 -14.36
C ALA A 72 -14.16 -14.96 -15.24
N GLY A 73 -13.87 -16.26 -15.27
CA GLY A 73 -14.64 -17.26 -16.02
C GLY A 73 -16.09 -17.35 -15.54
N LEU A 74 -16.32 -17.35 -14.22
CA LEU A 74 -17.66 -17.36 -13.63
C LEU A 74 -18.47 -16.10 -14.02
N TYR A 75 -17.83 -14.94 -14.07
CA TYR A 75 -18.48 -13.70 -14.53
C TYR A 75 -18.85 -13.77 -16.01
N ILE A 76 -17.90 -14.19 -16.86
CA ILE A 76 -18.12 -14.31 -18.31
C ILE A 76 -19.22 -15.34 -18.62
N ALA A 77 -19.32 -16.41 -17.84
CA ALA A 77 -20.39 -17.41 -17.94
C ALA A 77 -21.75 -16.94 -17.36
N GLY A 78 -21.83 -15.73 -16.79
CA GLY A 78 -23.06 -15.19 -16.20
C GLY A 78 -23.45 -15.82 -14.86
N ILE A 79 -22.55 -16.55 -14.21
CA ILE A 79 -22.82 -17.27 -12.95
C ILE A 79 -22.76 -16.33 -11.75
N ILE A 80 -21.86 -15.34 -11.78
CA ILE A 80 -21.74 -14.32 -10.72
C ILE A 80 -21.93 -12.91 -11.29
N PRO A 81 -22.53 -11.99 -10.52
CA PRO A 81 -22.65 -10.59 -10.94
C PRO A 81 -21.30 -9.86 -10.89
N ALA A 82 -21.21 -8.75 -11.62
CA ALA A 82 -19.99 -7.96 -11.76
C ALA A 82 -19.36 -7.54 -10.42
N TRP A 83 -20.17 -7.17 -9.42
CA TRP A 83 -19.65 -6.72 -8.13
C TRP A 83 -18.93 -7.83 -7.34
N ILE A 84 -19.38 -9.09 -7.44
CA ILE A 84 -18.66 -10.23 -6.84
C ILE A 84 -17.32 -10.40 -7.53
N ALA A 85 -17.31 -10.38 -8.87
CA ALA A 85 -16.08 -10.52 -9.64
C ALA A 85 -15.05 -9.43 -9.31
N ILE A 86 -15.51 -8.17 -9.24
CA ILE A 86 -14.66 -7.02 -8.90
C ILE A 86 -14.06 -7.16 -7.50
N VAL A 87 -14.89 -7.42 -6.49
CA VAL A 87 -14.45 -7.51 -5.09
C VAL A 87 -13.51 -8.70 -4.89
N SER A 88 -13.86 -9.88 -5.40
CA SER A 88 -13.04 -11.08 -5.28
C SER A 88 -11.68 -10.91 -5.94
N ASN A 89 -11.63 -10.42 -7.20
CA ASN A 89 -10.36 -10.21 -7.89
C ASN A 89 -9.52 -9.10 -7.25
N ALA A 90 -10.13 -8.08 -6.63
CA ALA A 90 -9.39 -7.05 -5.92
C ALA A 90 -8.71 -7.62 -4.66
N ILE A 91 -9.40 -8.53 -3.94
CA ILE A 91 -8.84 -9.23 -2.79
C ILE A 91 -7.68 -10.14 -3.22
N PHE A 92 -7.85 -10.95 -4.28
CA PHE A 92 -6.75 -11.79 -4.78
C PHE A 92 -5.56 -10.97 -5.28
N ALA A 93 -5.80 -9.86 -5.98
CA ALA A 93 -4.74 -8.92 -6.37
C ALA A 93 -4.03 -8.29 -5.16
N SER A 94 -4.72 -8.14 -4.02
CA SER A 94 -4.10 -7.66 -2.78
C SER A 94 -3.18 -8.71 -2.15
N LEU A 95 -3.52 -10.01 -2.25
CA LEU A 95 -2.62 -11.09 -1.81
C LEU A 95 -1.37 -11.16 -2.69
N LEU A 96 -1.55 -11.03 -4.01
CA LEU A 96 -0.42 -10.93 -4.95
C LEU A 96 0.44 -9.68 -4.68
N HIS A 97 -0.11 -8.61 -4.09
CA HIS A 97 0.69 -7.49 -3.58
C HIS A 97 1.69 -7.91 -2.54
N GLU A 98 1.17 -8.55 -1.49
CA GLU A 98 1.94 -8.86 -0.31
C GLU A 98 3.00 -9.90 -0.65
N ILE A 99 2.69 -10.84 -1.54
CA ILE A 99 3.69 -11.76 -2.08
C ILE A 99 4.79 -11.01 -2.82
N GLU A 100 4.46 -10.11 -3.75
CA GLU A 100 5.50 -9.34 -4.44
C GLU A 100 6.37 -8.58 -3.43
N HIS A 101 5.72 -7.89 -2.50
CA HIS A 101 6.35 -7.08 -1.46
C HIS A 101 7.25 -7.90 -0.51
N ASP A 102 6.92 -9.16 -0.26
CA ASP A 102 7.79 -10.09 0.47
C ASP A 102 8.90 -10.65 -0.43
N THR A 103 8.60 -10.97 -1.70
CA THR A 103 9.56 -11.57 -2.65
C THR A 103 10.67 -10.58 -3.02
N ILE A 104 10.38 -9.28 -3.05
CA ILE A 104 11.41 -8.25 -3.24
C ILE A 104 12.43 -8.19 -2.11
N HIS A 105 12.09 -8.67 -0.90
CA HIS A 105 13.01 -8.86 0.23
C HIS A 105 13.62 -10.26 0.29
N ASN A 106 13.49 -11.05 -0.78
CA ASN A 106 13.97 -12.44 -0.86
C ASN A 106 13.39 -13.36 0.23
N LEU A 107 12.14 -13.13 0.64
CA LEU A 107 11.49 -13.99 1.64
C LEU A 107 11.07 -15.35 1.07
N TYR A 108 10.78 -15.44 -0.22
CA TYR A 108 10.44 -16.69 -0.88
C TYR A 108 11.52 -17.07 -1.88
N PHE A 109 11.87 -18.35 -1.89
CA PHE A 109 12.80 -18.95 -2.85
C PHE A 109 14.14 -18.19 -2.95
N LYS A 110 14.71 -17.80 -1.80
CA LYS A 110 15.91 -16.95 -1.72
C LYS A 110 17.08 -17.45 -2.59
N ASP A 111 17.27 -18.77 -2.66
CA ASP A 111 18.37 -19.40 -3.38
C ASP A 111 17.93 -19.98 -4.75
N ASP A 112 16.69 -19.73 -5.18
CA ASP A 112 16.13 -20.19 -6.46
C ASP A 112 15.56 -18.98 -7.23
N THR A 113 16.43 -18.37 -8.04
CA THR A 113 16.09 -17.18 -8.83
C THR A 113 15.03 -17.47 -9.89
N LYS A 114 15.02 -18.68 -10.48
CA LYS A 114 14.02 -19.05 -11.49
C LYS A 114 12.62 -19.05 -10.90
N MET A 115 12.47 -19.60 -9.69
CA MET A 115 11.18 -19.58 -9.02
C MET A 115 10.80 -18.16 -8.58
N GLN A 116 11.73 -17.32 -8.12
CA GLN A 116 11.43 -15.91 -7.84
C GLN A 116 10.95 -15.16 -9.08
N ASP A 117 11.62 -15.36 -10.21
CA ASP A 117 11.24 -14.75 -11.48
C ASP A 117 9.85 -15.24 -11.93
N LEU A 118 9.52 -16.51 -11.72
CA LEU A 118 8.18 -17.04 -11.96
C LEU A 118 7.12 -16.37 -11.06
N LEU A 119 7.42 -16.17 -9.77
CA LEU A 119 6.51 -15.42 -8.88
C LEU A 119 6.33 -13.98 -9.38
N PHE A 120 7.42 -13.31 -9.78
CA PHE A 120 7.38 -11.95 -10.31
C PHE A 120 6.61 -11.83 -11.61
N TRP A 121 6.81 -12.74 -12.57
CA TRP A 121 6.00 -12.78 -13.78
C TRP A 121 4.52 -12.99 -13.46
N THR A 122 4.20 -13.92 -12.56
CA THR A 122 2.82 -14.19 -12.18
C THR A 122 2.17 -12.95 -11.54
N VAL A 123 2.80 -12.33 -10.55
CA VAL A 123 2.21 -11.14 -9.91
C VAL A 123 2.09 -9.97 -10.89
N TRP A 124 3.01 -9.81 -11.84
CA TRP A 124 2.98 -8.69 -12.79
C TRP A 124 1.87 -8.82 -13.83
N ILE A 125 1.69 -10.02 -14.40
CA ILE A 125 0.62 -10.29 -15.38
C ILE A 125 -0.76 -10.03 -14.74
N PHE A 126 -0.97 -10.49 -13.51
CA PHE A 126 -2.24 -10.32 -12.82
C PHE A 126 -2.45 -8.92 -12.23
N ARG A 127 -1.39 -8.10 -12.19
CA ARG A 127 -1.40 -6.72 -11.69
C ARG A 127 -0.68 -5.79 -12.65
N GLY A 128 -1.17 -5.76 -13.88
CA GLY A 128 -0.55 -5.00 -14.97
C GLY A 128 -0.53 -3.49 -14.74
N ASN A 129 -1.27 -2.95 -13.76
CA ASN A 129 -1.25 -1.53 -13.44
C ASN A 129 -0.06 -1.05 -12.58
N THR A 130 0.96 -1.89 -12.42
CA THR A 130 2.22 -1.54 -11.74
C THR A 130 3.43 -1.77 -12.64
N VAL A 131 4.51 -1.03 -12.37
CA VAL A 131 5.84 -1.26 -12.96
C VAL A 131 6.35 -2.67 -12.63
N SER A 132 7.37 -3.13 -13.35
CA SER A 132 7.95 -4.47 -13.18
C SER A 132 8.32 -4.74 -11.71
N PRO A 133 8.05 -5.94 -11.17
CA PRO A 133 8.46 -6.32 -9.82
C PRO A 133 9.98 -6.22 -9.57
N TRP A 134 10.79 -6.43 -10.62
CA TRP A 134 12.24 -6.28 -10.55
C TRP A 134 12.64 -4.82 -10.32
N TYR A 135 12.01 -3.87 -11.01
CA TYR A 135 12.21 -2.45 -10.74
C TYR A 135 11.65 -2.05 -9.37
N ARG A 136 10.48 -2.58 -8.99
CA ARG A 136 9.93 -2.41 -7.63
C ARG A 136 10.89 -2.87 -6.54
N ARG A 137 11.59 -4.00 -6.74
CA ARG A 137 12.62 -4.50 -5.81
C ARG A 137 13.69 -3.46 -5.56
N MET A 138 14.18 -2.81 -6.60
CA MET A 138 15.20 -1.77 -6.49
C MET A 138 14.68 -0.56 -5.69
N ILE A 139 13.55 0.03 -6.12
CA ILE A 139 13.03 1.26 -5.48
C ILE A 139 12.55 1.01 -4.05
N HIS A 140 12.02 -0.18 -3.75
CA HIS A 140 11.56 -0.53 -2.42
C HIS A 140 12.71 -0.79 -1.45
N THR A 141 13.78 -1.44 -1.92
CA THR A 141 14.99 -1.60 -1.10
C THR A 141 15.65 -0.25 -0.81
N LEU A 142 15.59 0.68 -1.77
CA LEU A 142 16.00 2.06 -1.54
C LEU A 142 15.09 2.74 -0.52
N HIS A 143 13.76 2.60 -0.63
CA HIS A 143 12.79 3.17 0.29
C HIS A 143 13.09 2.84 1.76
N HIS A 144 13.44 1.60 2.12
CA HIS A 144 13.83 1.26 3.51
C HIS A 144 15.01 2.07 4.04
N LYS A 145 15.94 2.48 3.16
CA LYS A 145 17.14 3.25 3.51
C LYS A 145 16.87 4.74 3.63
N VAL A 146 16.01 5.28 2.75
CA VAL A 146 15.79 6.73 2.60
C VAL A 146 14.34 7.15 2.85
N SER A 147 13.54 6.30 3.50
CA SER A 147 12.12 6.56 3.74
C SER A 147 11.89 7.94 4.34
N GLY A 148 10.95 8.68 3.77
CA GLY A 148 10.63 10.05 4.15
C GLY A 148 11.62 11.12 3.69
N HIS A 149 12.64 10.77 2.89
CA HIS A 149 13.58 11.73 2.30
C HIS A 149 13.26 12.01 0.82
N LYS A 150 13.97 12.98 0.22
CA LYS A 150 13.81 13.31 -1.20
C LYS A 150 14.13 12.13 -2.12
N ASP A 151 15.04 11.26 -1.75
CA ASP A 151 15.41 10.08 -2.55
C ASP A 151 14.40 8.92 -2.45
N ASP A 152 13.35 9.06 -1.64
CA ASP A 152 12.29 8.06 -1.51
C ASP A 152 11.36 8.08 -2.74
N ILE A 153 11.80 7.42 -3.80
CA ILE A 153 11.10 7.39 -5.09
C ILE A 153 9.74 6.66 -4.95
N GLU A 154 9.70 5.55 -4.22
CA GLU A 154 8.51 4.69 -4.13
C GLU A 154 7.31 5.46 -3.52
N GLU A 155 7.50 6.08 -2.36
CA GLU A 155 6.41 6.77 -1.68
C GLU A 155 6.04 8.09 -2.37
N ARG A 156 7.02 8.80 -2.93
CA ARG A 156 6.75 10.04 -3.68
C ARG A 156 5.99 9.79 -4.98
N LEU A 157 6.21 8.65 -5.63
CA LEU A 157 5.43 8.26 -6.82
C LEU A 157 3.97 7.91 -6.51
N ILE A 158 3.61 7.75 -5.24
CA ILE A 158 2.22 7.48 -4.83
C ILE A 158 1.60 8.62 -4.00
N GLY A 159 2.24 9.79 -4.01
CA GLY A 159 1.70 11.03 -3.46
C GLY A 159 2.18 11.42 -2.06
N ASN A 160 3.15 10.71 -1.48
CA ASN A 160 3.78 11.13 -0.23
C ASN A 160 4.51 12.48 -0.41
N GLY A 161 4.35 13.40 0.53
CA GLY A 161 4.91 14.75 0.45
C GLY A 161 4.10 15.74 -0.42
N MET A 162 2.94 15.34 -0.92
CA MET A 162 1.97 16.24 -1.56
C MET A 162 1.02 16.84 -0.52
N LYS A 163 0.63 18.11 -0.67
CA LYS A 163 -0.41 18.73 0.17
C LYS A 163 -1.76 18.06 -0.10
N ALA A 164 -2.60 17.95 0.94
CA ALA A 164 -3.98 17.50 0.78
C ALA A 164 -4.74 18.40 -0.21
N GLY A 165 -5.54 17.79 -1.08
CA GLY A 165 -6.29 18.47 -2.14
C GLY A 165 -6.55 17.56 -3.34
N LEU A 166 -7.26 18.08 -4.34
CA LEU A 166 -7.68 17.32 -5.52
C LEU A 166 -6.50 16.71 -6.30
N VAL A 167 -5.40 17.45 -6.45
CA VAL A 167 -4.21 16.96 -7.16
C VAL A 167 -3.62 15.71 -6.48
N ARG A 168 -3.54 15.70 -5.14
CA ARG A 168 -3.09 14.53 -4.38
C ARG A 168 -4.10 13.40 -4.44
N PHE A 169 -5.39 13.70 -4.38
CA PHE A 169 -6.45 12.70 -4.52
C PHE A 169 -6.31 11.93 -5.84
N PHE A 170 -6.19 12.63 -6.97
CA PHE A 170 -5.99 11.98 -8.28
C PHE A 170 -4.67 11.20 -8.37
N ALA A 171 -3.59 11.71 -7.77
CA ALA A 171 -2.33 10.98 -7.68
C ALA A 171 -2.43 9.66 -6.86
N MET A 172 -3.33 9.59 -5.88
CA MET A 172 -3.50 8.37 -5.06
C MET A 172 -4.48 7.36 -5.67
N ILE A 173 -5.27 7.73 -6.67
CA ILE A 173 -6.22 6.82 -7.32
C ILE A 173 -5.82 6.45 -8.75
N ASP A 174 -4.89 7.16 -9.37
CA ASP A 174 -4.37 6.81 -10.70
C ASP A 174 -2.84 6.94 -10.71
N GLY A 175 -2.17 5.79 -10.81
CA GLY A 175 -0.71 5.71 -10.75
C GLY A 175 -0.02 6.38 -11.95
N ASN A 176 -0.65 6.40 -13.12
CA ASN A 176 -0.11 7.07 -14.30
C ASN A 176 -0.26 8.60 -14.18
N VAL A 177 -1.39 9.09 -13.65
CA VAL A 177 -1.54 10.49 -13.27
C VAL A 177 -0.49 10.89 -12.22
N SER A 178 -0.30 10.06 -11.19
CA SER A 178 0.72 10.31 -10.17
C SER A 178 2.13 10.41 -10.74
N ALA A 179 2.48 9.50 -11.66
CA ALA A 179 3.75 9.50 -12.36
C ALA A 179 3.97 10.81 -13.12
N ILE A 180 2.98 11.25 -13.92
CA ILE A 180 3.02 12.51 -14.66
C ILE A 180 3.24 13.70 -13.72
N LEU A 181 2.50 13.76 -12.61
CA LEU A 181 2.59 14.86 -11.64
C LEU A 181 3.93 14.91 -10.91
N ASN A 182 4.54 13.75 -10.61
CA ASN A 182 5.73 13.68 -9.75
C ASN A 182 7.06 13.56 -10.51
N PHE A 183 7.09 13.10 -11.77
CA PHE A 183 8.34 12.86 -12.51
C PHE A 183 9.24 14.08 -12.59
N ARG A 184 8.70 15.28 -12.89
CA ARG A 184 9.52 16.50 -12.98
C ARG A 184 10.22 16.80 -11.66
N LYS A 185 9.50 16.62 -10.55
CA LYS A 185 10.02 16.87 -9.20
C LYS A 185 11.04 15.79 -8.79
N LEU A 186 10.78 14.53 -9.15
CA LEU A 186 11.70 13.42 -8.88
C LEU A 186 13.02 13.55 -9.64
N VAL A 187 12.98 13.88 -10.94
CA VAL A 187 14.19 14.13 -11.74
C VAL A 187 15.04 15.25 -11.15
N LYS A 188 14.40 16.31 -10.62
CA LYS A 188 15.10 17.42 -9.97
C LYS A 188 15.70 17.03 -8.62
N ASP A 189 14.95 16.32 -7.79
CA ASP A 189 15.26 16.12 -6.38
C ASP A 189 16.04 14.83 -6.06
N ALA A 190 15.95 13.81 -6.92
CA ALA A 190 16.54 12.49 -6.72
C ALA A 190 17.46 12.14 -7.92
N PRO A 191 18.76 12.47 -7.87
CA PRO A 191 19.68 12.33 -9.01
C PRO A 191 19.81 10.91 -9.58
N LYS A 192 19.50 9.88 -8.78
CA LYS A 192 19.51 8.48 -9.19
C LYS A 192 18.27 8.07 -9.97
N PHE A 193 17.20 8.85 -9.92
CA PHE A 193 15.97 8.56 -10.65
C PHE A 193 16.13 8.89 -12.13
N LYS A 194 15.95 7.88 -12.99
CA LYS A 194 15.96 8.03 -14.43
C LYS A 194 14.59 7.74 -15.00
N ARG A 195 13.94 8.75 -15.58
CA ARG A 195 12.60 8.60 -16.20
C ARG A 195 12.57 7.52 -17.29
N LYS A 196 13.62 7.39 -18.10
CA LYS A 196 13.69 6.38 -19.16
C LYS A 196 13.65 4.95 -18.60
N GLU A 197 14.25 4.73 -17.44
CA GLU A 197 14.32 3.42 -16.78
C GLU A 197 12.92 2.99 -16.33
N ILE A 198 12.22 3.81 -15.54
CA ILE A 198 10.86 3.46 -15.10
C ILE A 198 9.89 3.26 -16.27
N VAL A 199 10.03 4.03 -17.36
CA VAL A 199 9.22 3.86 -18.57
C VAL A 199 9.54 2.53 -19.26
N SER A 200 10.81 2.12 -19.36
CA SER A 200 11.20 0.82 -19.88
C SER A 200 10.63 -0.32 -19.02
N GLU A 201 10.74 -0.18 -17.70
CA GLU A 201 10.26 -1.14 -16.71
C GLU A 201 8.73 -1.17 -16.56
N SER A 202 8.03 -0.28 -17.29
CA SER A 202 6.58 -0.28 -17.40
C SER A 202 6.08 -1.18 -18.55
N TRP A 203 6.94 -1.51 -19.51
CA TRP A 203 6.56 -2.26 -20.70
C TRP A 203 6.54 -3.78 -20.46
N PRO A 204 5.57 -4.54 -21.00
CA PRO A 204 4.40 -4.08 -21.75
C PRO A 204 3.16 -3.84 -20.86
N TRP A 205 3.14 -4.44 -19.67
CA TRP A 205 1.90 -4.63 -18.92
C TRP A 205 1.26 -3.34 -18.41
N LEU A 206 2.06 -2.36 -17.95
CA LEU A 206 1.55 -1.05 -17.55
C LEU A 206 0.92 -0.32 -18.73
N VAL A 207 1.57 -0.39 -19.88
CA VAL A 207 1.11 0.28 -21.10
C VAL A 207 -0.19 -0.36 -21.59
N ILE A 208 -0.25 -1.69 -21.63
CA ILE A 208 -1.48 -2.43 -21.95
C ILE A 208 -2.60 -2.04 -20.98
N TYR A 209 -2.34 -2.06 -19.68
CA TYR A 209 -3.34 -1.73 -18.68
C TYR A 209 -3.91 -0.33 -18.86
N TYR A 210 -3.07 0.71 -18.91
CA TYR A 210 -3.57 2.09 -19.00
C TYR A 210 -4.17 2.41 -20.37
N THR A 211 -3.71 1.74 -21.44
CA THR A 211 -4.38 1.82 -22.75
C THR A 211 -5.81 1.30 -22.66
N LEU A 212 -6.01 0.10 -22.10
CA LEU A 212 -7.35 -0.46 -21.90
C LEU A 212 -8.19 0.41 -20.94
N TRP A 213 -7.58 0.88 -19.84
CA TRP A 213 -8.25 1.67 -18.81
C TRP A 213 -8.80 2.99 -19.35
N TYR A 214 -7.97 3.77 -20.05
CA TYR A 214 -8.42 5.06 -20.58
C TYR A 214 -9.38 4.92 -21.75
N ASN A 215 -9.24 3.88 -22.58
CA ASN A 215 -10.25 3.59 -23.61
C ASN A 215 -11.58 3.15 -22.98
N PHE A 216 -11.56 2.35 -21.91
CA PHE A 216 -12.76 1.97 -21.16
C PHE A 216 -13.49 3.21 -20.61
N LEU A 217 -12.75 4.11 -19.96
CA LEU A 217 -13.31 5.36 -19.44
C LEU A 217 -13.84 6.25 -20.56
N GLY A 218 -13.06 6.45 -21.62
CA GLY A 218 -13.43 7.32 -22.74
C GLY A 218 -14.67 6.86 -23.50
N LEU A 219 -14.73 5.58 -23.88
CA LEU A 219 -15.88 5.04 -24.62
C LEU A 219 -17.16 5.01 -23.77
N ASN A 220 -17.06 4.69 -22.48
CA ASN A 220 -18.23 4.76 -21.61
C ASN A 220 -18.66 6.20 -21.33
N LEU A 221 -17.73 7.15 -21.21
CA LEU A 221 -18.06 8.57 -21.07
C LEU A 221 -18.83 9.09 -22.31
N ILE A 222 -18.38 8.73 -23.52
CA ILE A 222 -19.09 9.08 -24.76
C ILE A 222 -20.48 8.43 -24.79
N HIS A 223 -20.57 7.13 -24.48
CA HIS A 223 -21.83 6.40 -24.49
C HIS A 223 -22.86 7.00 -23.53
N TYR A 224 -22.50 7.17 -22.25
CA TYR A 224 -23.41 7.75 -21.25
C TYR A 224 -23.66 9.24 -21.48
N GLY A 225 -22.69 9.98 -22.02
CA GLY A 225 -22.88 11.37 -22.45
C GLY A 225 -23.92 11.50 -23.57
N ASN A 226 -23.87 10.62 -24.57
CA ASN A 226 -24.86 10.57 -25.65
C ASN A 226 -26.27 10.23 -25.12
N LEU A 227 -26.37 9.28 -24.17
CA LEU A 227 -27.65 8.96 -23.52
C LEU A 227 -28.21 10.15 -22.75
N PHE A 228 -27.35 10.91 -22.06
CA PHE A 228 -27.76 12.06 -21.26
C PHE A 228 -28.19 13.26 -22.12
N LEU A 229 -27.50 13.53 -23.24
CA LEU A 229 -27.75 14.70 -24.08
C LEU A 229 -28.99 14.57 -24.98
N GLY A 230 -29.55 13.36 -25.14
CA GLY A 230 -30.74 13.10 -25.98
C GLY A 230 -30.53 13.29 -27.49
N SER A 231 -29.47 13.98 -27.91
CA SER A 231 -28.98 14.09 -29.28
C SER A 231 -27.64 13.36 -29.40
N PRO A 232 -27.63 12.11 -29.88
CA PRO A 232 -26.41 11.31 -29.92
C PRO A 232 -25.41 11.87 -30.92
N VAL A 233 -24.16 12.05 -30.50
CA VAL A 233 -23.04 12.22 -31.42
C VAL A 233 -22.88 10.92 -32.21
N GLN A 234 -23.13 10.98 -33.52
CA GLN A 234 -22.94 9.83 -34.41
C GLN A 234 -21.45 9.61 -34.63
N LEU A 235 -20.91 8.55 -34.02
CA LEU A 235 -19.56 8.11 -34.31
C LEU A 235 -19.54 7.32 -35.63
N PRO A 236 -18.51 7.48 -36.48
CA PRO A 236 -18.32 6.61 -37.63
C PRO A 236 -18.06 5.17 -37.14
N TYR A 237 -18.61 4.17 -37.83
CA TYR A 237 -18.49 2.74 -37.48
C TYR A 237 -19.06 2.38 -36.08
N PRO A 238 -20.35 2.63 -35.82
CA PRO A 238 -20.93 2.44 -34.48
C PRO A 238 -20.80 1.01 -33.93
N GLU A 239 -20.88 -0.01 -34.79
CA GLU A 239 -20.75 -1.42 -34.40
C GLU A 239 -19.35 -1.76 -33.87
N LEU A 240 -18.30 -1.17 -34.45
CA LEU A 240 -16.93 -1.35 -34.01
C LEU A 240 -16.74 -0.75 -32.60
N TRP A 241 -17.24 0.47 -32.39
CA TRP A 241 -17.15 1.15 -31.09
C TRP A 241 -17.93 0.43 -30.01
N GLU A 242 -19.12 -0.09 -30.32
CA GLU A 242 -19.90 -0.84 -29.36
C GLU A 242 -19.25 -2.18 -29.02
N SER A 243 -18.71 -2.89 -30.01
CA SER A 243 -17.94 -4.12 -29.79
C SER A 243 -16.71 -3.88 -28.92
N ALA A 244 -15.96 -2.82 -29.20
CA ALA A 244 -14.82 -2.41 -28.38
C ALA A 244 -15.24 -2.06 -26.95
N ARG A 245 -16.34 -1.33 -26.78
CA ARG A 245 -16.89 -0.96 -25.47
C ARG A 245 -17.32 -2.19 -24.67
N MET A 246 -18.01 -3.16 -25.29
CA MET A 246 -18.42 -4.40 -24.63
C MET A 246 -17.23 -5.24 -24.17
N PHE A 247 -16.20 -5.36 -25.01
CA PHE A 247 -14.93 -6.01 -24.63
C PHE A 247 -14.29 -5.30 -23.43
N LEU A 248 -14.18 -3.97 -23.49
CA LEU A 248 -13.58 -3.16 -22.43
C LEU A 248 -14.39 -3.22 -21.13
N ASN A 249 -15.72 -3.29 -21.19
CA ASN A 249 -16.57 -3.47 -20.01
C ASN A 249 -16.30 -4.82 -19.34
N THR A 250 -16.17 -5.88 -20.13
CA THR A 250 -15.83 -7.22 -19.62
C THR A 250 -14.45 -7.21 -18.98
N ALA A 251 -13.45 -6.68 -19.68
CA ALA A 251 -12.08 -6.51 -19.17
C ALA A 251 -12.03 -5.62 -17.92
N ALA A 252 -12.89 -4.61 -17.83
CA ALA A 252 -12.97 -3.73 -16.68
C ALA A 252 -13.40 -4.49 -15.44
N VAL A 253 -14.47 -5.29 -15.55
CA VAL A 253 -15.01 -6.07 -14.43
C VAL A 253 -14.02 -7.11 -13.94
N VAL A 254 -13.41 -7.88 -14.85
CA VAL A 254 -12.58 -9.03 -14.44
C VAL A 254 -11.14 -8.64 -14.11
N TYR A 255 -10.64 -7.51 -14.62
CA TYR A 255 -9.22 -7.17 -14.53
C TYR A 255 -8.94 -5.72 -14.14
N MET A 256 -9.51 -4.73 -14.83
CA MET A 256 -9.09 -3.34 -14.63
C MET A 256 -9.58 -2.73 -13.32
N LEU A 257 -10.90 -2.77 -13.06
CA LEU A 257 -11.50 -2.27 -11.81
C LEU A 257 -10.93 -2.95 -10.56
N PRO A 258 -10.79 -4.30 -10.50
CA PRO A 258 -10.16 -4.95 -9.35
C PRO A 258 -8.77 -4.41 -9.04
N ASN A 259 -7.93 -4.29 -10.07
CA ASN A 259 -6.57 -3.78 -9.94
C ASN A 259 -6.53 -2.29 -9.59
N TRP A 260 -7.45 -1.50 -10.14
CA TRP A 260 -7.59 -0.07 -9.84
C TRP A 260 -7.99 0.15 -8.38
N ILE A 261 -8.99 -0.59 -7.87
CA ILE A 261 -9.46 -0.53 -6.47
C ILE A 261 -8.33 -0.90 -5.52
N ARG A 262 -7.65 -2.01 -5.77
CA ARG A 262 -6.54 -2.49 -4.94
C ARG A 262 -5.34 -1.54 -4.98
N GLN A 263 -5.02 -0.96 -6.14
CA GLN A 263 -3.92 0.01 -6.27
C GLN A 263 -4.26 1.32 -5.57
N SER A 264 -5.47 1.84 -5.75
CA SER A 264 -5.94 3.05 -5.07
C SER A 264 -5.92 2.86 -3.55
N SER A 265 -6.38 1.70 -3.08
CA SER A 265 -6.43 1.38 -1.65
C SER A 265 -5.03 1.35 -1.03
N ILE A 266 -4.06 0.70 -1.67
CA ILE A 266 -2.68 0.71 -1.14
C ILE A 266 -2.05 2.11 -1.23
N GLN A 267 -2.28 2.87 -2.30
CA GLN A 267 -1.68 4.19 -2.46
C GLN A 267 -2.22 5.18 -1.43
N ILE A 268 -3.54 5.17 -1.20
CA ILE A 268 -4.18 5.94 -0.14
C ILE A 268 -3.60 5.55 1.22
N VAL A 269 -3.48 4.26 1.52
CA VAL A 269 -2.99 3.83 2.84
C VAL A 269 -1.49 4.10 3.02
N SER A 270 -0.66 3.67 2.06
CA SER A 270 0.81 3.78 2.15
C SER A 270 1.27 5.23 2.14
N SER A 271 0.77 6.04 1.22
CA SER A 271 1.17 7.46 1.13
C SER A 271 0.73 8.28 2.34
N ASN A 272 -0.18 7.78 3.17
CA ASN A 272 -0.60 8.47 4.39
C ASN A 272 -0.01 7.86 5.66
N MET A 273 0.57 6.66 5.59
CA MET A 273 1.25 6.06 6.73
C MET A 273 2.74 6.40 6.80
N HIS A 274 3.36 6.71 5.67
CA HIS A 274 4.74 7.16 5.61
C HIS A 274 4.82 8.66 5.88
N TYR A 275 5.74 9.06 6.76
CA TYR A 275 6.06 10.46 6.93
C TYR A 275 7.02 10.93 5.82
N TYR A 276 7.02 12.23 5.55
CA TYR A 276 7.88 12.87 4.56
C TYR A 276 8.47 14.16 5.13
N GLY A 277 9.79 14.25 5.17
CA GLY A 277 10.50 15.35 5.82
C GLY A 277 10.50 15.21 7.34
N ASP A 278 11.58 15.73 7.95
CA ASP A 278 11.80 15.72 9.41
C ASP A 278 11.94 14.31 10.03
N VAL A 279 12.14 13.29 9.20
CA VAL A 279 12.35 11.89 9.60
C VAL A 279 13.84 11.65 9.84
N LYS A 280 14.22 11.32 11.09
CA LYS A 280 15.62 11.08 11.50
C LYS A 280 15.99 9.60 11.48
N GLY A 281 15.01 8.71 11.45
CA GLY A 281 15.25 7.27 11.39
C GLY A 281 13.97 6.46 11.51
N ILE A 282 14.15 5.14 11.62
CA ILE A 282 13.07 4.14 11.56
C ILE A 282 11.91 4.36 12.53
N HIS A 283 12.14 5.03 13.65
CA HIS A 283 11.10 5.36 14.63
C HIS A 283 10.04 6.33 14.08
N GLU A 284 10.44 7.10 13.06
CA GLU A 284 9.72 8.25 12.55
C GLU A 284 9.31 8.06 11.08
N GLN A 285 9.71 6.95 10.45
CA GLN A 285 9.41 6.65 9.05
C GLN A 285 7.92 6.41 8.81
N THR A 286 7.27 5.68 9.73
CA THR A 286 5.88 5.25 9.57
C THR A 286 5.04 5.50 10.82
N GLN A 287 3.74 5.60 10.62
CA GLN A 287 2.72 5.42 11.65
C GLN A 287 1.94 4.12 11.42
N VAL A 288 1.27 3.64 12.46
CA VAL A 288 0.30 2.54 12.34
C VAL A 288 -1.07 3.12 12.03
N LEU A 289 -1.64 2.73 10.89
CA LEU A 289 -2.99 3.06 10.50
C LEU A 289 -3.88 1.86 10.76
N ASN A 290 -4.65 1.88 11.85
CA ASN A 290 -5.53 0.76 12.25
C ASN A 290 -6.95 1.20 12.65
N SER A 291 -7.34 2.44 12.33
CA SER A 291 -8.71 2.91 12.49
C SER A 291 -9.69 2.12 11.63
N TRP A 292 -10.91 1.90 12.15
CA TRP A 292 -12.00 1.26 11.42
C TRP A 292 -12.42 2.04 10.16
N LEU A 293 -12.13 3.35 10.11
CA LEU A 293 -12.36 4.20 8.93
C LEU A 293 -11.61 3.70 7.68
N LEU A 294 -10.50 2.98 7.87
CA LEU A 294 -9.68 2.44 6.79
C LEU A 294 -10.06 1.01 6.42
N LEU A 295 -11.08 0.41 7.05
CA LEU A 295 -11.50 -0.96 6.78
C LEU A 295 -11.77 -1.24 5.29
N PRO A 296 -12.45 -0.34 4.52
CA PRO A 296 -12.65 -0.57 3.10
C PRO A 296 -11.34 -0.65 2.31
N PHE A 297 -10.37 0.22 2.60
CA PHE A 297 -9.07 0.20 1.94
C PHE A 297 -8.26 -1.03 2.37
N HIS A 298 -8.29 -1.37 3.66
CA HIS A 298 -7.59 -2.53 4.20
C HIS A 298 -8.08 -3.86 3.63
N LEU A 299 -9.35 -3.96 3.23
CA LEU A 299 -9.83 -5.13 2.51
C LEU A 299 -9.05 -5.36 1.20
N PHE A 300 -8.74 -4.28 0.49
CA PHE A 300 -8.08 -4.33 -0.82
C PHE A 300 -6.57 -4.04 -0.77
N CYS A 301 -6.00 -3.77 0.40
CA CYS A 301 -4.55 -3.73 0.63
C CYS A 301 -4.11 -4.65 1.77
N PHE A 302 -4.92 -5.65 2.11
CA PHE A 302 -4.63 -6.68 3.11
C PHE A 302 -4.07 -6.13 4.44
N ASN A 303 -4.77 -5.15 5.04
CA ASN A 303 -4.38 -4.47 6.27
C ASN A 303 -2.96 -3.83 6.25
N PHE A 304 -2.44 -3.46 5.08
CA PHE A 304 -1.10 -2.91 4.95
C PHE A 304 -0.82 -1.76 5.92
N GLY A 305 -1.75 -0.81 6.08
CA GLY A 305 -1.62 0.34 6.99
C GLY A 305 -1.40 -0.05 8.45
N SER A 306 -1.93 -1.21 8.84
CA SER A 306 -1.84 -1.74 10.18
C SER A 306 -0.52 -2.48 10.42
N THR A 307 0.05 -3.10 9.38
CA THR A 307 1.18 -4.03 9.52
C THR A 307 2.49 -3.57 8.90
N HIS A 308 2.47 -2.61 7.98
CA HIS A 308 3.68 -2.21 7.25
C HIS A 308 4.71 -1.51 8.14
N GLY A 309 4.30 -0.81 9.20
CA GLY A 309 5.24 -0.32 10.20
C GLY A 309 6.08 -1.45 10.84
N ILE A 310 5.51 -2.65 11.01
CA ILE A 310 6.24 -3.83 11.50
C ILE A 310 7.32 -4.26 10.49
N HIS A 311 7.01 -4.17 9.20
CA HIS A 311 7.94 -4.47 8.11
C HIS A 311 9.17 -3.57 8.11
N HIS A 312 9.01 -2.26 8.37
CA HIS A 312 10.16 -1.36 8.55
C HIS A 312 11.07 -1.81 9.69
N PHE A 313 10.50 -2.24 10.83
CA PHE A 313 11.29 -2.76 11.95
C PHE A 313 11.93 -4.12 11.67
N VAL A 314 11.26 -5.01 10.96
CA VAL A 314 11.72 -6.37 10.65
C VAL A 314 11.32 -6.74 9.22
N VAL A 315 12.20 -6.42 8.26
CA VAL A 315 11.98 -6.69 6.83
C VAL A 315 11.92 -8.19 6.49
N ASN A 316 12.57 -9.02 7.30
CA ASN A 316 12.61 -10.48 7.12
C ASN A 316 11.45 -11.19 7.84
N GLN A 317 10.21 -10.77 7.58
CA GLN A 317 9.00 -11.36 8.14
C GLN A 317 7.87 -11.36 7.10
N PRO A 318 7.34 -12.53 6.68
CA PRO A 318 6.24 -12.60 5.71
C PRO A 318 4.97 -11.88 6.15
N PHE A 319 4.19 -11.38 5.20
CA PHE A 319 2.97 -10.61 5.46
C PHE A 319 1.96 -11.33 6.35
N TYR A 320 1.72 -12.61 6.12
CA TYR A 320 0.78 -13.39 6.91
C TYR A 320 1.25 -13.53 8.37
N ILE A 321 2.56 -13.57 8.62
CA ILE A 321 3.10 -13.51 9.98
C ILE A 321 2.93 -12.10 10.56
N ARG A 322 3.22 -11.05 9.77
CA ARG A 322 3.00 -9.65 10.18
C ARG A 322 1.56 -9.44 10.67
N GLN A 323 0.57 -9.97 9.94
CA GLN A 323 -0.84 -9.95 10.35
C GLN A 323 -1.06 -10.64 11.70
N MET A 324 -0.54 -11.86 11.87
CA MET A 324 -0.77 -12.66 13.08
C MET A 324 -0.07 -12.09 14.32
N VAL A 325 1.06 -11.39 14.16
CA VAL A 325 1.77 -10.76 15.30
C VAL A 325 1.24 -9.37 15.63
N ALA A 326 0.58 -8.68 14.70
CA ALA A 326 0.16 -7.29 14.85
C ALA A 326 -0.63 -7.01 16.14
N PRO A 327 -1.65 -7.80 16.53
CA PRO A 327 -2.41 -7.56 17.78
C PRO A 327 -1.53 -7.56 19.04
N PHE A 328 -0.41 -8.30 19.02
CA PHE A 328 0.53 -8.38 20.13
C PHE A 328 1.65 -7.34 20.04
N VAL A 329 1.97 -6.89 18.83
CA VAL A 329 3.07 -5.96 18.56
C VAL A 329 2.61 -4.50 18.67
N HIS A 330 1.38 -4.18 18.24
CA HIS A 330 0.85 -2.81 18.32
C HIS A 330 0.92 -2.20 19.73
N PRO A 331 0.57 -2.91 20.83
CA PRO A 331 0.71 -2.35 22.17
C PRO A 331 2.17 -2.00 22.51
N ALA A 332 3.14 -2.78 22.02
CA ALA A 332 4.56 -2.49 22.21
C ALA A 332 5.00 -1.28 21.36
N MET A 333 4.59 -1.22 20.08
CA MET A 333 4.87 -0.06 19.22
C MET A 333 4.29 1.23 19.82
N LYS A 334 3.03 1.20 20.27
CA LYS A 334 2.38 2.34 20.93
C LYS A 334 3.08 2.72 22.23
N ARG A 335 3.43 1.74 23.07
CA ARG A 335 4.21 1.96 24.31
C ARG A 335 5.53 2.64 24.02
N TYR A 336 6.20 2.29 22.93
CA TYR A 336 7.50 2.84 22.60
C TYR A 336 7.45 4.14 21.79
N GLY A 337 6.28 4.72 21.53
CA GLY A 337 6.14 6.05 20.93
C GLY A 337 5.86 6.06 19.43
N ILE A 338 5.59 4.90 18.80
CA ILE A 338 5.11 4.89 17.41
C ILE A 338 3.72 5.50 17.36
N ARG A 339 3.50 6.41 16.41
CA ARG A 339 2.22 7.10 16.22
C ARG A 339 1.17 6.16 15.61
N PHE A 340 -0.07 6.37 16.00
CA PHE A 340 -1.23 5.62 15.50
C PHE A 340 -2.26 6.62 14.99
N ASN A 341 -2.73 6.44 13.75
CA ASN A 341 -3.82 7.23 13.17
C ASN A 341 -3.61 8.77 13.31
N ASP A 342 -2.38 9.25 13.11
CA ASP A 342 -2.03 10.67 12.93
C ASP A 342 -2.53 11.14 11.55
N PHE A 343 -3.85 11.30 11.44
CA PHE A 343 -4.50 11.80 10.22
C PHE A 343 -4.17 13.28 9.96
N ASP A 344 -3.81 14.04 10.99
CA ASP A 344 -3.40 15.45 10.88
C ASP A 344 -2.11 15.60 10.06
N SER A 345 -1.25 14.58 10.03
CA SER A 345 -0.09 14.54 9.13
C SER A 345 -0.46 14.81 7.67
N MET A 346 -1.64 14.36 7.20
CA MET A 346 -2.09 14.52 5.83
C MET A 346 -2.27 16.00 5.44
N LEU A 347 -2.72 16.83 6.38
CA LEU A 347 -2.89 18.28 6.22
C LEU A 347 -1.55 19.00 6.08
N ARG A 348 -0.45 18.37 6.51
CA ARG A 348 0.90 18.92 6.51
C ARG A 348 1.82 18.20 5.52
N ALA A 349 1.25 17.65 4.45
CA ALA A 349 2.00 16.88 3.44
C ALA A 349 2.85 15.75 4.06
N ASN A 350 2.29 15.10 5.08
CA ASN A 350 2.87 14.00 5.85
C ASN A 350 4.15 14.33 6.61
N ARG A 351 4.42 15.60 6.96
CA ARG A 351 5.60 15.93 7.78
C ARG A 351 5.54 15.32 9.19
N TYR A 352 6.67 14.76 9.65
CA TYR A 352 6.83 14.25 11.01
C TYR A 352 7.02 15.41 11.99
N ASN A 353 5.96 16.17 12.32
CA ASN A 353 6.08 17.30 13.26
C ASN A 353 6.35 16.80 14.70
N PRO A 354 7.51 17.10 15.34
CA PRO A 354 7.83 16.64 16.69
C PRO A 354 6.87 17.14 17.78
N GLU A 355 6.30 18.34 17.63
CA GLU A 355 5.39 18.93 18.63
C GLU A 355 4.07 18.14 18.78
N THR A 356 3.66 17.47 17.70
CA THR A 356 2.45 16.61 17.72
C THR A 356 2.67 15.38 18.62
N GLN A 357 3.91 14.89 18.71
CA GLN A 357 4.26 13.77 19.58
C GLN A 357 4.27 14.16 21.05
N GLN A 358 4.83 15.33 21.40
CA GLN A 358 4.79 15.82 22.79
C GLN A 358 3.36 15.99 23.31
N ARG A 359 2.45 16.54 22.49
CA ARG A 359 1.03 16.67 22.86
C ARG A 359 0.33 15.32 23.03
N ALA A 360 0.67 14.32 22.21
CA ALA A 360 0.11 12.97 22.33
C ALA A 360 0.63 12.22 23.57
N GLU A 361 1.91 12.37 23.89
CA GLU A 361 2.53 11.80 25.10
C GLU A 361 1.95 12.42 26.38
N GLN A 362 1.66 13.73 26.37
CA GLN A 362 1.01 14.44 27.49
C GLN A 362 -0.45 14.04 27.74
N ARG A 363 -1.17 13.55 26.72
CA ARG A 363 -2.57 13.06 26.88
C ARG A 363 -2.65 11.64 27.45
N ILE A 364 -1.55 10.88 27.41
CA ILE A 364 -1.47 9.48 27.86
C ILE A 364 -0.82 9.38 29.26
N ALA A 365 -0.05 10.41 29.65
CA ALA A 365 0.45 10.60 31.02
C ALA A 365 -0.70 10.96 31.97
#